data_AF-E6XF77-F1
#
_entry.id   AF-E6XF77-F1
#
_cell.length_a   1.000
_cell.length_b   1.000
_cell.length_c   1.000
_cell.angle_alpha   90.00
_cell.angle_beta   90.00
_cell.angle_gamma   90.00
#
_symmetry.space_group_name_H-M   'P 1'
#
loop_
_entity.id
_entity.type
_entity.pdbx_description
1 polymer ?
#
loop_
_entity_poly.entity_id
_entity_poly.type
_entity_poly.pdbx_seq_one_letter_code
_entity_poly.pdbx_strand_id
1 'polypeptide(L)'
;MKTVPKNPKTALLLGAGLDVLHQESKEWLEAISFWSYEAQFFKNLLEKANTNESRYQQMLQTLDDIYNQLFKFLKKDIVAHEKNLSELTELAEGLSDEAYREEHKRLGESMSLLTQDFKELKMTIFDFVKQRKQLN
;
A
#
# COMPACT_ATOMS: atom_id res chain seq x y z
N MET A 1 -9.95 14.14 -40.39
CA MET A 1 -8.94 13.21 -39.85
C MET A 1 -9.64 11.93 -39.45
N LYS A 2 -9.20 10.76 -39.95
CA LYS A 2 -9.78 9.46 -39.62
C LYS A 2 -9.15 8.97 -38.32
N THR A 3 -9.95 8.75 -37.29
CA THR A 3 -9.51 8.14 -36.03
C THR A 3 -9.06 6.71 -36.31
N VAL A 4 -7.78 6.43 -36.13
CA VAL A 4 -7.23 5.08 -36.25
C VAL A 4 -7.80 4.24 -35.09
N PRO A 5 -8.44 3.09 -35.37
CA PRO A 5 -8.96 2.24 -34.30
C PRO A 5 -7.79 1.70 -33.48
N LYS A 6 -7.76 2.03 -32.18
CA LYS A 6 -6.77 1.52 -31.21
C LYS A 6 -7.00 0.00 -31.10
N ASN A 7 -6.19 -0.77 -31.82
CA ASN A 7 -6.29 -2.23 -31.83
C ASN A 7 -5.96 -2.75 -30.41
N PRO A 8 -6.87 -3.51 -29.77
CA PRO A 8 -6.66 -4.01 -28.40
C PRO A 8 -5.46 -4.95 -28.29
N LYS A 9 -5.02 -5.57 -29.39
CA LYS A 9 -3.79 -6.37 -29.42
C LYS A 9 -2.52 -5.52 -29.26
N THR A 10 -2.53 -4.26 -29.67
CA THR A 10 -1.37 -3.37 -29.49
C THR A 10 -1.23 -2.90 -28.05
N ALA A 11 -2.35 -2.69 -27.35
CA ALA A 11 -2.36 -2.43 -25.91
C ALA A 11 -1.84 -3.65 -25.12
N LEU A 12 -2.18 -4.87 -25.56
CA LEU A 12 -1.67 -6.11 -24.95
C LEU A 12 -0.16 -6.33 -25.15
N LEU A 13 0.43 -5.73 -26.20
CA LEU A 13 1.86 -5.87 -26.54
C LEU A 13 2.76 -4.83 -25.86
N LEU A 14 2.20 -3.81 -25.20
CA LEU A 14 2.92 -2.69 -24.58
C LEU A 14 2.93 -2.72 -23.03
N GLY A 15 2.48 -3.83 -22.42
CA GLY A 15 2.23 -3.89 -20.97
C GLY A 15 0.89 -3.26 -20.58
N ALA A 16 0.55 -3.25 -19.29
CA ALA A 16 -0.71 -2.66 -18.83
C ALA A 16 -0.83 -1.17 -19.26
N GLY A 17 -2.02 -0.74 -19.67
CA GLY A 17 -2.26 0.66 -19.99
C GLY A 17 -1.99 1.57 -18.79
N LEU A 18 -1.57 2.82 -19.03
CA LEU A 18 -1.33 3.79 -17.95
C LEU A 18 -2.58 4.02 -17.07
N ASP A 19 -3.78 3.85 -17.64
CA ASP A 19 -5.06 3.86 -16.93
C ASP A 19 -5.19 2.72 -15.91
N VAL A 20 -4.66 1.54 -16.22
CA VAL A 20 -4.64 0.40 -15.30
C VAL A 20 -3.66 0.65 -14.16
N LEU A 21 -2.45 1.12 -14.47
CA LEU A 21 -1.44 1.45 -13.45
C LEU A 21 -1.90 2.59 -12.54
N HIS A 22 -2.59 3.58 -13.09
CA HIS A 22 -3.25 4.64 -12.33
C HIS A 22 -4.29 4.09 -11.33
N GLN A 23 -5.15 3.19 -11.81
CA GLN A 23 -6.19 2.59 -10.98
C GLN A 23 -5.58 1.74 -9.86
N GLU A 24 -4.53 0.97 -10.15
CA GLU A 24 -3.78 0.20 -9.16
C GLU A 24 -3.15 1.11 -8.08
N SER A 25 -2.52 2.23 -8.47
CA SER A 25 -1.97 3.20 -7.51
C SER A 25 -3.05 3.80 -6.59
N LYS A 26 -4.26 4.05 -7.11
CA LYS A 26 -5.40 4.50 -6.29
C LYS A 26 -5.82 3.45 -5.28
N GLU A 27 -5.91 2.19 -5.70
CA GLU A 27 -6.23 1.06 -4.82
C GLU A 27 -5.19 0.91 -3.70
N TRP A 28 -3.90 1.12 -4.01
CA TRP A 28 -2.85 1.14 -2.98
C TRP A 28 -3.04 2.27 -1.96
N LEU A 29 -3.41 3.48 -2.41
CA LEU A 29 -3.68 4.60 -1.50
C LEU A 29 -4.88 4.32 -0.59
N GLU A 30 -5.93 3.71 -1.13
CA GLU A 30 -7.10 3.28 -0.37
C GLU A 30 -6.73 2.20 0.66
N ALA A 31 -5.94 1.20 0.24
CA ALA A 31 -5.45 0.14 1.12
C ALA A 31 -4.61 0.70 2.28
N ILE A 32 -3.65 1.60 2.00
CA ILE A 32 -2.84 2.24 3.05
C ILE A 32 -3.72 3.07 3.99
N SER A 33 -4.72 3.79 3.46
CA SER A 33 -5.66 4.53 4.29
C SER A 33 -6.46 3.60 5.21
N PHE A 34 -6.92 2.46 4.69
CA PHE A 34 -7.62 1.46 5.50
C PHE A 34 -6.71 0.85 6.57
N TRP A 35 -5.49 0.45 6.21
CA TRP A 35 -4.51 -0.09 7.16
C TRP A 35 -4.13 0.91 8.25
N SER A 36 -4.13 2.21 7.94
CA SER A 36 -3.95 3.29 8.92
C SER A 36 -5.05 3.27 9.99
N TYR A 37 -6.31 3.08 9.59
CA TYR A 37 -7.43 2.89 10.53
C TYR A 37 -7.31 1.58 11.31
N GLU A 38 -6.98 0.47 10.64
CA GLU A 38 -6.79 -0.84 11.29
C GLU A 38 -5.68 -0.78 12.36
N ALA A 39 -4.52 -0.17 12.05
CA ALA A 39 -3.41 -0.04 12.97
C ALA A 39 -3.79 0.76 14.22
N GLN A 40 -4.52 1.87 14.04
CA GLN A 40 -5.03 2.65 15.17
C GLN A 40 -6.05 1.85 16.00
N PHE A 41 -6.93 1.08 15.35
CA PHE A 41 -7.85 0.19 16.04
C PHE A 41 -7.10 -0.85 16.89
N PHE A 42 -6.07 -1.51 16.34
CA PHE A 42 -5.29 -2.48 17.09
C PHE A 42 -4.51 -1.84 18.24
N LYS A 43 -3.95 -0.65 18.04
CA LYS A 43 -3.31 0.11 19.11
C LYS A 43 -4.28 0.36 20.28
N ASN A 44 -5.47 0.87 19.99
CA ASN A 44 -6.50 1.10 21.00
C ASN A 44 -6.97 -0.21 21.68
N LEU A 45 -7.03 -1.30 20.93
CA LEU A 45 -7.40 -2.62 21.46
C LEU A 45 -6.33 -3.15 22.42
N LEU A 46 -5.07 -3.01 22.03
CA LEU A 46 -3.93 -3.38 22.84
C LEU A 46 -3.89 -2.51 24.11
N GLU A 47 -3.99 -1.18 24.01
CA GLU A 47 -3.94 -0.26 25.15
C GLU A 47 -4.96 -0.62 26.26
N LYS A 48 -6.14 -1.12 25.88
CA LYS A 48 -7.17 -1.60 26.83
C LYS A 48 -6.76 -2.85 27.62
N ALA A 49 -5.79 -3.62 27.15
CA ALA A 49 -5.32 -4.82 27.82
C ALA A 49 -4.49 -4.51 29.09
N ASN A 50 -3.99 -3.27 29.24
CA ASN A 50 -3.27 -2.75 30.41
C ASN A 50 -2.28 -3.76 31.01
N THR A 51 -1.36 -4.28 30.20
CA THR A 51 -0.35 -5.27 30.60
C THR A 51 1.07 -4.77 30.35
N ASN A 52 2.00 -5.21 31.20
CA ASN A 52 3.43 -4.91 31.09
C ASN A 52 4.22 -6.04 30.42
N GLU A 53 3.54 -6.99 29.77
CA GLU A 53 4.20 -8.06 29.03
C GLU A 53 5.11 -7.49 27.94
N SER A 54 6.36 -7.96 27.87
CA SER A 54 7.36 -7.48 26.90
C SER A 54 6.88 -7.66 25.46
N ARG A 55 6.26 -8.81 25.17
CA ARG A 55 5.67 -9.13 23.86
C ARG A 55 4.60 -8.12 23.45
N TYR A 56 3.83 -7.62 24.41
CA TYR A 56 2.80 -6.61 24.18
C TYR A 56 3.41 -5.26 23.80
N GLN A 57 4.43 -4.81 24.54
CA GLN A 57 5.13 -3.55 24.24
C GLN A 57 5.83 -3.61 22.87
N GLN A 58 6.36 -4.78 22.49
CA GLN A 58 6.90 -5.01 21.15
C GLN A 58 5.83 -4.86 20.06
N MET A 59 4.64 -5.45 20.23
CA MET A 59 3.54 -5.29 19.26
C MET A 59 3.10 -3.83 19.09
N LEU A 60 3.03 -3.06 20.19
CA LEU A 60 2.73 -1.62 20.11
C LEU A 60 3.81 -0.84 19.37
N GLN A 61 5.09 -1.11 19.66
CA GLN A 61 6.20 -0.45 18.98
C GLN A 61 6.19 -0.77 17.49
N THR A 62 6.00 -2.04 17.11
CA THR A 62 5.91 -2.45 15.70
C THR A 62 4.73 -1.79 14.98
N LEU A 63 3.57 -1.66 15.63
CA LEU A 63 2.43 -0.92 15.08
C LEU A 63 2.77 0.55 14.85
N ASP A 64 3.42 1.21 15.82
CA ASP A 64 3.82 2.61 15.70
C ASP A 64 4.88 2.81 14.61
N ASP A 65 5.83 1.89 14.44
CA ASP A 65 6.87 1.97 13.40
C ASP A 65 6.27 1.76 12.00
N ILE A 66 5.43 0.74 11.82
CA ILE A 66 4.72 0.49 10.55
C ILE A 66 3.85 1.69 10.17
N TYR A 67 3.08 2.20 11.14
CA TYR A 67 2.17 3.33 10.90
C TYR A 67 2.92 4.64 10.63
N ASN A 68 3.91 5.00 11.46
CA ASN A 68 4.54 6.31 11.38
C ASN A 68 5.63 6.41 10.31
N GLN A 69 6.22 5.29 9.93
CA GLN A 69 7.31 5.28 8.95
C GLN A 69 6.79 4.68 7.65
N LEU A 70 6.47 3.39 7.63
CA LEU A 70 6.26 2.67 6.38
C LEU A 70 5.01 3.14 5.61
N PHE A 71 3.86 3.25 6.27
CA PHE A 71 2.64 3.72 5.61
C PHE A 71 2.76 5.16 5.12
N LYS A 72 3.36 6.06 5.91
CA LYS A 72 3.53 7.47 5.53
C LYS A 72 4.49 7.63 4.37
N PHE A 73 5.63 6.93 4.38
CA PHE A 73 6.60 7.00 3.29
C PHE A 73 6.03 6.40 2.00
N LEU A 74 5.45 5.19 2.07
CA LEU A 74 4.90 4.55 0.88
C LEU A 74 3.75 5.34 0.27
N LYS A 75 2.87 5.90 1.11
CA LYS A 75 1.81 6.82 0.65
C LYS A 75 2.38 8.03 -0.07
N LYS A 76 3.45 8.65 0.48
CA LYS A 76 4.09 9.81 -0.13
C LYS A 76 4.69 9.45 -1.48
N ASP A 77 5.35 8.30 -1.59
CA ASP A 77 5.97 7.83 -2.83
C ASP A 77 4.91 7.54 -3.90
N ILE A 78 3.80 6.88 -3.54
CA ILE A 78 2.68 6.64 -4.47
C ILE A 78 2.04 7.97 -4.92
N VAL A 79 1.86 8.95 -4.04
CA VAL A 79 1.33 10.27 -4.43
C VAL A 79 2.29 10.99 -5.39
N ALA A 80 3.60 10.91 -5.16
CA ALA A 80 4.59 11.47 -6.08
C ALA A 80 4.58 10.78 -7.44
N HIS A 81 4.46 9.45 -7.44
CA HIS A 81 4.31 8.63 -8.64
C HIS A 81 3.07 9.03 -9.47
N GLU A 82 1.92 9.20 -8.81
CA GLU A 82 0.67 9.64 -9.46
C GLU A 82 0.75 11.05 -10.03
N LYS A 83 1.52 11.94 -9.39
CA LYS A 83 1.80 13.26 -9.94
C LYS A 83 2.61 13.17 -11.23
N ASN A 84 3.62 12.30 -11.28
CA ASN A 84 4.42 12.08 -12.49
C ASN A 84 3.55 11.55 -13.64
N LEU A 85 2.54 10.73 -13.36
CA LEU A 85 1.59 10.29 -14.39
C LEU A 85 0.80 11.47 -14.99
N SER A 86 0.38 12.41 -14.13
CA SER A 86 -0.34 13.61 -14.57
C SER A 86 0.54 14.45 -15.52
N GLU A 87 1.83 14.59 -15.19
CA GLU A 87 2.81 15.30 -16.02
C GLU A 87 3.07 14.57 -17.36
N LEU A 88 3.16 13.23 -17.35
CA LEU A 88 3.33 12.40 -18.56
C LEU A 88 2.12 12.42 -19.49
N THR A 89 0.91 12.57 -18.95
CA THR A 89 -0.33 12.63 -19.75
C THR A 89 -0.59 14.01 -20.35
N GLU A 90 -0.07 15.08 -19.73
CA GLU A 90 -0.12 16.45 -20.25
C GLU A 90 0.94 16.74 -21.32
N LEU A 91 2.13 16.13 -21.21
CA LEU A 91 3.20 16.22 -22.19
C LEU A 91 2.94 15.23 -23.35
N ALA A 92 2.28 15.72 -24.40
CA ALA A 92 1.83 14.97 -25.57
C ALA A 92 2.81 13.92 -26.17
N GLU A 93 2.21 12.90 -26.79
CA GLU A 93 2.76 11.73 -27.51
C GLU A 93 4.26 11.79 -27.87
N GLY A 94 5.07 10.96 -27.20
CA GLY A 94 6.47 10.68 -27.61
C GLY A 94 7.48 10.48 -26.48
N LEU A 95 7.11 10.75 -25.22
CA LEU A 95 7.96 10.45 -24.07
C LEU A 95 7.86 8.97 -23.67
N SER A 96 9.00 8.38 -23.35
CA SER A 96 9.09 7.02 -22.81
C SER A 96 8.45 6.97 -21.41
N ASP A 97 7.51 6.04 -21.21
CA ASP A 97 6.90 5.76 -19.91
C ASP A 97 7.66 4.68 -19.11
N GLU A 98 8.83 4.24 -19.60
CA GLU A 98 9.62 3.16 -18.99
C GLU A 98 9.99 3.47 -17.54
N ALA A 99 10.53 4.66 -17.27
CA ALA A 99 10.90 5.06 -15.91
C ALA A 99 9.70 5.10 -14.96
N TYR A 100 8.51 5.46 -15.48
CA TYR A 100 7.27 5.41 -14.70
C TYR A 100 6.89 3.96 -14.41
N ARG A 101 6.96 3.05 -15.39
CA ARG A 101 6.64 1.63 -15.23
C ARG A 101 7.60 0.91 -14.28
N GLU A 102 8.89 1.20 -14.35
CA GLU A 102 9.89 0.65 -13.43
C GLU A 102 9.60 1.07 -11.99
N GLU A 103 9.31 2.37 -11.79
CA GLU A 103 8.94 2.88 -10.47
C GLU A 103 7.63 2.28 -9.96
N HIS A 104 6.63 2.14 -10.84
CA HIS A 104 5.36 1.50 -10.51
C HIS A 104 5.57 0.06 -10.02
N LYS A 105 6.43 -0.70 -10.71
CA LYS A 105 6.79 -2.06 -10.30
C LYS A 105 7.45 -2.09 -8.92
N ARG A 106 8.39 -1.17 -8.65
CA ARG A 106 9.06 -1.04 -7.35
C ARG A 106 8.06 -0.74 -6.22
N LEU A 107 7.08 0.11 -6.49
CA LEU A 107 5.99 0.41 -5.55
C LEU A 107 5.10 -0.81 -5.31
N GLY A 108 4.76 -1.57 -6.36
CA GLY A 108 3.98 -2.81 -6.25
C GLY A 108 4.68 -3.90 -5.44
N GLU A 109 6.00 -4.04 -5.59
CA GLU A 109 6.82 -4.93 -4.75
C GLU A 109 6.80 -4.48 -3.28
N SER A 110 6.93 -3.17 -3.04
CA SER A 110 6.85 -2.58 -1.69
C SER A 110 5.48 -2.79 -1.04
N MET A 111 4.39 -2.61 -1.80
CA MET A 111 3.02 -2.87 -1.37
C MET A 111 2.81 -4.35 -1.02
N SER A 112 3.36 -5.26 -1.83
CA SER A 112 3.24 -6.70 -1.60
C SER A 112 3.92 -7.13 -0.31
N LEU A 113 5.15 -6.66 -0.06
CA LEU A 113 5.90 -6.93 1.16
C LEU A 113 5.14 -6.39 2.39
N LEU A 114 4.73 -5.12 2.34
CA LEU A 114 4.03 -4.49 3.44
C LEU A 114 2.68 -5.15 3.73
N THR A 115 1.98 -5.62 2.70
CA THR A 115 0.73 -6.39 2.85
C THR A 115 0.96 -7.66 3.66
N GLN A 116 2.05 -8.39 3.36
CA GLN A 116 2.39 -9.61 4.07
C GLN A 116 2.77 -9.30 5.53
N ASP A 117 3.67 -8.35 5.75
CA ASP A 117 4.13 -7.96 7.09
C ASP A 117 2.95 -7.52 7.97
N PHE A 118 2.06 -6.70 7.41
CA PHE A 118 0.90 -6.23 8.15
C PHE A 118 -0.08 -7.37 8.44
N LYS A 119 -0.26 -8.32 7.52
CA LYS A 119 -1.07 -9.52 7.77
C LYS A 119 -0.50 -10.37 8.91
N GLU A 120 0.81 -10.59 8.94
CA GLU A 120 1.48 -11.37 10.00
C GLU A 120 1.36 -10.69 11.37
N LEU A 121 1.51 -9.37 11.41
CA LEU A 121 1.26 -8.60 12.63
C LEU A 121 -0.19 -8.73 13.10
N LYS A 122 -1.17 -8.62 12.20
CA LYS A 122 -2.60 -8.79 12.53
C LYS A 122 -2.87 -10.15 13.14
N MET A 123 -2.33 -11.22 12.56
CA MET A 123 -2.44 -12.58 13.10
C MET A 123 -1.87 -12.67 14.51
N THR A 124 -0.68 -12.10 14.74
CA THR A 124 -0.04 -12.09 16.06
C THR A 124 -0.89 -11.38 17.11
N ILE A 125 -1.50 -10.24 16.74
CA ILE A 125 -2.38 -9.48 17.63
C ILE A 125 -3.66 -10.27 17.94
N PHE A 126 -4.27 -10.91 16.94
CA PHE A 126 -5.47 -11.74 17.15
C PHE A 126 -5.18 -12.91 18.09
N ASP A 127 -4.06 -13.60 17.91
CA ASP A 127 -3.65 -14.70 18.79
C ASP A 127 -3.44 -14.23 20.23
N PHE A 128 -2.79 -13.07 20.41
CA PHE A 128 -2.60 -12.47 21.73
C PHE A 128 -3.96 -12.17 22.42
N VAL A 129 -4.87 -11.52 21.71
CA VAL A 129 -6.20 -11.18 22.24
C VAL A 129 -7.01 -12.44 22.57
N LYS A 130 -6.92 -13.48 21.72
CA LYS A 130 -7.60 -14.76 21.94
C LYS A 130 -7.08 -15.48 23.19
N GLN A 131 -5.76 -15.54 23.37
CA GLN A 131 -5.14 -16.14 24.56
C GLN A 131 -5.64 -15.45 25.84
N ARG A 132 -5.70 -14.12 25.85
CA ARG A 132 -6.22 -13.38 27.01
C ARG A 132 -7.71 -13.62 27.28
N LYS A 133 -8.55 -13.76 26.24
CA LYS A 133 -9.96 -14.12 26.41
C LYS A 133 -10.19 -15.52 26.98
N GLN A 134 -9.21 -16.42 26.88
CA GLN A 134 -9.30 -17.77 27.45
C GLN A 134 -8.78 -17.84 28.90
N LEU A 135 -8.05 -16.81 29.34
CA LEU A 135 -7.46 -16.70 30.69
C LEU A 135 -8.33 -15.87 31.65
N ASN A 136 -9.31 -15.13 31.13
CA ASN A 136 -10.33 -14.40 31.89
C ASN A 136 -11.65 -15.17 31.89
#